data_AF-A0A0W1DQ65-F1
#
_entry.id   AF-A0A0W1DQ65-F1
#
_cell.length_a   1.000
_cell.length_b   1.000
_cell.length_c   1.000
_cell.angle_alpha   90.00
_cell.angle_beta   90.00
_cell.angle_gamma   90.00
#
_symmetry.space_group_name_H-M   'P 1'
#
loop_
_entity.id
_entity.type
_entity.pdbx_description
1 polymer ?
#
loop_
_entity_poly.entity_id
_entity_poly.type
_entity_poly.pdbx_seq_one_letter_code
_entity_poly.pdbx_strand_id
1 'polypeptide(L)'
;MTLSAEWVTAAGTAMAGLATLIAGWAAVRGVDAWRSEIVGRRKAELAEDVLAQFCHARDVLIWARLPDRPLAPAPDGDDPDERHRSHASPIERLTQESALFSELQASRYRFMAYFGEDAANPFEQMRAIHGEVMSAAEALIRDPNEQASDADRDRWEDAIGWVDDGDDALARRLAETIAAVEHVCRPLIADQRPRLGKMKA
;
A
#
# COMPACT_ATOMS: atom_id res chain seq x y z
N MET A 1 -7.00 -77.29 15.84
CA MET A 1 -7.90 -76.11 15.80
C MET A 1 -7.23 -74.81 16.27
N THR A 2 -5.89 -74.72 16.36
CA THR A 2 -5.16 -73.53 16.83
C THR A 2 -4.78 -72.54 15.73
N LEU A 3 -4.74 -72.99 14.47
CA LEU A 3 -4.42 -72.18 13.29
C LEU A 3 -5.39 -71.01 13.04
N SER A 4 -6.60 -70.98 13.58
CA SER A 4 -7.51 -69.83 13.40
C SER A 4 -7.21 -68.68 14.36
N ALA A 5 -6.54 -68.93 15.48
CA ALA A 5 -6.30 -67.91 16.51
C ALA A 5 -5.11 -67.01 16.18
N GLU A 6 -4.03 -67.57 15.64
CA GLU A 6 -2.79 -66.84 15.32
C GLU A 6 -2.97 -65.84 14.17
N TRP A 7 -3.82 -66.17 13.19
CA TRP A 7 -4.09 -65.26 12.07
C TRP A 7 -4.95 -64.07 12.47
N VAL A 8 -5.83 -64.23 13.47
CA VAL A 8 -6.68 -63.14 13.98
C VAL A 8 -5.84 -62.11 14.74
N THR A 9 -4.89 -62.56 15.58
CA THR A 9 -3.96 -61.65 16.27
C THR A 9 -2.98 -60.97 15.31
N ALA A 10 -2.45 -61.69 14.32
CA ALA A 10 -1.58 -61.11 13.30
C ALA A 10 -2.31 -60.06 12.42
N ALA A 11 -3.56 -60.31 12.07
CA ALA A 11 -4.39 -59.33 11.34
C ALA A 11 -4.67 -58.08 12.19
N GLY A 12 -4.94 -58.25 13.49
CA GLY A 12 -5.17 -57.14 14.41
C GLY A 12 -3.98 -56.20 14.54
N THR A 13 -2.76 -56.73 14.69
CA THR A 13 -1.54 -55.92 14.78
C THR A 13 -1.20 -55.22 13.47
N ALA A 14 -1.42 -55.89 12.32
CA ALA A 14 -1.25 -55.28 11.01
C ALA A 14 -2.22 -54.10 10.78
N MET A 15 -3.49 -54.25 11.15
CA MET A 15 -4.48 -53.15 11.07
C MET A 15 -4.12 -51.99 12.00
N ALA A 16 -3.66 -52.26 13.22
CA ALA A 16 -3.20 -51.22 14.14
C ALA A 16 -2.00 -50.44 13.57
N GLY A 17 -1.03 -51.14 12.96
CA GLY A 17 0.10 -50.51 12.27
C GLY A 17 -0.32 -49.66 11.07
N LEU A 18 -1.30 -50.10 10.28
CA LEU A 18 -1.86 -49.31 9.19
C LEU A 18 -2.57 -48.04 9.70
N ALA A 19 -3.33 -48.17 10.79
CA ALA A 19 -4.04 -47.06 11.41
C ALA A 19 -3.08 -45.99 11.94
N THR A 20 -1.96 -46.38 12.58
CA THR A 20 -0.96 -45.41 13.06
C THR A 20 -0.26 -44.69 11.90
N LEU A 21 0.01 -45.38 10.79
CA LEU A 21 0.58 -44.76 9.59
C LEU A 21 -0.38 -43.74 8.96
N ILE A 22 -1.67 -44.07 8.84
CA ILE A 22 -2.68 -43.15 8.31
C ILE A 22 -2.86 -41.95 9.23
N ALA A 23 -2.94 -42.17 10.55
CA ALA A 23 -3.07 -41.10 11.52
C ALA A 23 -1.84 -40.17 11.50
N GLY A 24 -0.63 -40.74 11.42
CA GLY A 24 0.62 -39.97 11.28
C GLY A 24 0.64 -39.14 10.00
N TRP A 25 0.24 -39.73 8.87
CA TRP A 25 0.16 -39.03 7.58
C TRP A 25 -0.86 -37.88 7.59
N ALA A 26 -2.05 -38.11 8.16
CA ALA A 26 -3.08 -37.09 8.30
C ALA A 26 -2.63 -35.94 9.21
N ALA A 27 -1.93 -36.25 10.30
CA ALA A 27 -1.36 -35.25 11.20
C ALA A 27 -0.34 -34.35 10.47
N VAL A 28 0.58 -34.94 9.68
CA VAL A 28 1.55 -34.17 8.89
C VAL A 28 0.85 -33.25 7.88
N ARG A 29 -0.13 -33.77 7.13
CA ARG A 29 -0.91 -32.93 6.19
C ARG A 29 -1.71 -31.83 6.88
N GLY A 30 -2.26 -32.10 8.06
CA GLY A 30 -2.97 -31.11 8.86
C GLY A 30 -2.06 -29.95 9.29
N VAL A 31 -0.82 -30.24 9.70
CA VAL A 31 0.15 -29.22 10.09
C VAL A 31 0.56 -28.35 8.92
N ASP A 32 0.80 -28.94 7.74
CA ASP A 32 1.17 -28.17 6.55
C ASP A 32 0.03 -27.30 6.04
N ALA A 33 -1.21 -27.84 6.04
CA ALA A 33 -2.40 -27.06 5.70
C ALA A 33 -2.58 -25.88 6.66
N TRP A 34 -2.45 -26.12 7.97
CA TRP A 34 -2.54 -25.07 8.99
C TRP A 34 -1.47 -23.99 8.84
N ARG A 35 -0.22 -24.37 8.56
CA ARG A 35 0.87 -23.41 8.29
C ARG A 35 0.57 -22.56 7.06
N SER A 36 0.10 -23.19 5.98
CA SER A 36 -0.25 -22.47 4.75
C SER A 36 -1.40 -21.49 4.97
N GLU A 37 -2.37 -21.85 5.80
CA GLU A 37 -3.49 -20.99 6.16
C GLU A 37 -3.05 -19.78 6.98
N ILE A 38 -2.20 -19.98 8.01
CA ILE A 38 -1.66 -18.88 8.82
C ILE A 38 -0.87 -17.90 7.96
N VAL A 39 0.00 -18.40 7.08
CA VAL A 39 0.79 -17.55 6.20
C VAL A 39 -0.11 -16.79 5.22
N GLY A 40 -1.10 -17.47 4.63
CA GLY A 40 -2.08 -16.82 3.75
C GLY A 40 -2.86 -15.72 4.45
N ARG A 41 -3.30 -15.96 5.69
CA ARG A 41 -4.02 -14.98 6.51
C ARG A 41 -3.17 -13.74 6.80
N ARG A 42 -1.93 -13.93 7.27
CA ARG A 42 -1.00 -12.82 7.55
C ARG A 42 -0.66 -12.01 6.30
N LYS A 43 -0.55 -12.67 5.13
CA LYS A 43 -0.32 -11.99 3.86
C LYS A 43 -1.50 -11.09 3.49
N ALA A 44 -2.73 -11.58 3.62
CA ALA A 44 -3.91 -10.80 3.30
C ALA A 44 -4.14 -9.64 4.27
N GLU A 45 -3.96 -9.86 5.58
CA GLU A 45 -4.02 -8.80 6.60
C GLU A 45 -3.03 -7.67 6.26
N LEU A 46 -1.77 -8.03 5.96
CA LEU A 46 -0.77 -7.04 5.55
C LEU A 46 -1.14 -6.34 4.23
N ALA A 47 -1.71 -7.08 3.26
CA ALA A 47 -2.13 -6.52 1.98
C ALA A 47 -3.28 -5.50 2.13
N GLU A 48 -4.22 -5.78 3.03
CA GLU A 48 -5.33 -4.88 3.37
C GLU A 48 -4.82 -3.62 4.07
N ASP A 49 -4.00 -3.79 5.11
CA ASP A 49 -3.40 -2.66 5.85
C ASP A 49 -2.60 -1.73 4.92
N VAL A 50 -1.72 -2.31 4.09
CA VAL A 50 -0.90 -1.53 3.14
C VAL A 50 -1.77 -0.84 2.11
N LEU A 51 -2.76 -1.54 1.51
CA LEU A 51 -3.63 -0.91 0.53
C LEU A 51 -4.42 0.27 1.12
N ALA A 52 -4.92 0.13 2.35
CA ALA A 52 -5.59 1.20 3.06
C ALA A 52 -4.65 2.40 3.31
N GLN A 53 -3.42 2.16 3.76
CA GLN A 53 -2.42 3.21 3.96
C GLN A 53 -2.06 3.93 2.66
N PHE A 54 -1.94 3.22 1.53
CA PHE A 54 -1.68 3.83 0.22
C PHE A 54 -2.84 4.74 -0.24
N CYS A 55 -4.07 4.28 -0.12
CA CYS A 55 -5.25 5.09 -0.43
C CYS A 55 -5.32 6.34 0.48
N HIS A 56 -5.05 6.19 1.78
CA HIS A 56 -4.99 7.31 2.71
C HIS A 56 -3.88 8.30 2.35
N ALA A 57 -2.67 7.80 2.07
CA ALA A 57 -1.54 8.63 1.66
C ALA A 57 -1.82 9.41 0.35
N ARG A 58 -2.52 8.78 -0.61
CA ARG A 58 -2.98 9.48 -1.83
C ARG A 58 -3.89 10.65 -1.47
N ASP A 59 -4.91 10.40 -0.66
CA ASP A 59 -5.93 11.39 -0.34
C ASP A 59 -5.30 12.57 0.43
N VAL A 60 -4.39 12.28 1.37
CA VAL A 60 -3.57 13.29 2.06
C VAL A 60 -2.72 14.08 1.08
N LEU A 61 -2.01 13.44 0.14
CA LEU A 61 -1.17 14.15 -0.84
C LEU A 61 -1.99 15.08 -1.73
N ILE A 62 -3.13 14.61 -2.24
CA ILE A 62 -4.02 15.41 -3.09
C ILE A 62 -4.51 16.63 -2.32
N TRP A 63 -4.97 16.45 -1.08
CA TRP A 63 -5.46 17.56 -0.26
C TRP A 63 -4.34 18.51 0.18
N ALA A 64 -3.23 17.97 0.67
CA ALA A 64 -2.16 18.75 1.29
C ALA A 64 -1.41 19.61 0.28
N ARG A 65 -1.24 19.15 -0.96
CA ARG A 65 -0.47 19.91 -1.95
C ARG A 65 -1.16 21.20 -2.42
N LEU A 66 -2.50 21.23 -2.42
CA LEU A 66 -3.26 22.35 -2.99
C LEU A 66 -3.01 23.65 -2.25
N PRO A 67 -2.66 24.76 -2.91
CA PRO A 67 -2.39 26.04 -2.25
C PRO A 67 -3.62 26.63 -1.55
N ASP A 68 -3.39 27.39 -0.47
CA ASP A 68 -4.43 28.19 0.17
C ASP A 68 -4.64 29.46 -0.66
N ARG A 69 -5.55 29.44 -1.65
CA ARG A 69 -5.91 30.63 -2.44
C ARG A 69 -7.44 30.76 -2.57
N PRO A 70 -8.00 31.98 -2.50
CA PRO A 70 -9.33 32.23 -3.07
C PRO A 70 -9.29 32.06 -4.59
N LEU A 71 -10.30 31.39 -5.18
CA LEU A 71 -10.41 31.07 -6.61
C LEU A 71 -10.48 32.30 -7.56
N ALA A 72 -10.38 33.52 -7.04
CA ALA A 72 -10.48 34.76 -7.80
C ALA A 72 -9.07 35.29 -8.13
N PRO A 73 -8.86 35.89 -9.33
CA PRO A 73 -7.63 36.62 -9.61
C PRO A 73 -7.46 37.69 -8.55
N ALA A 74 -6.32 37.67 -7.86
CA ALA A 74 -6.00 38.70 -6.91
C ALA A 74 -6.01 40.07 -7.63
N PRO A 75 -6.59 41.12 -7.01
CA PRO A 75 -6.45 42.46 -7.53
C PRO A 75 -4.95 42.82 -7.61
N ASP A 76 -4.55 43.55 -8.64
CA ASP A 76 -3.16 43.96 -8.87
C ASP A 76 -2.46 44.36 -7.56
N GLY A 77 -1.50 43.56 -7.11
CA GLY A 77 -0.76 43.75 -5.85
C GLY A 77 -0.89 42.61 -4.85
N ASP A 78 -0.73 41.34 -5.28
CA ASP A 78 -0.61 40.19 -4.37
C ASP A 78 0.42 40.51 -3.27
N ASP A 79 -0.01 40.43 -2.01
CA ASP A 79 0.84 40.62 -0.85
C ASP A 79 1.92 39.53 -0.87
N PRO A 80 3.22 39.86 -0.94
CA PRO A 80 4.29 38.86 -0.92
C PRO A 80 4.20 37.94 0.31
N ASP A 81 3.65 38.42 1.43
CA ASP A 81 3.42 37.62 2.64
C ASP A 81 2.26 36.62 2.47
N GLU A 82 1.27 36.91 1.63
CA GLU A 82 0.16 35.99 1.32
C GLU A 82 0.61 34.86 0.39
N ARG A 83 1.36 35.21 -0.66
CA ARG A 83 1.93 34.20 -1.58
C ARG A 83 2.91 33.27 -0.86
N HIS A 84 3.77 33.81 0.01
CA HIS A 84 4.68 33.00 0.82
C HIS A 84 3.92 32.00 1.72
N ARG A 85 2.85 32.44 2.38
CA ARG A 85 2.00 31.56 3.21
C ARG A 85 1.34 30.45 2.37
N SER A 86 0.88 30.79 1.17
CA SER A 86 0.27 29.82 0.26
C SER A 86 1.26 28.71 -0.16
N HIS A 87 2.53 29.07 -0.43
CA HIS A 87 3.59 28.11 -0.76
C HIS A 87 4.05 27.28 0.46
N ALA A 88 3.92 27.80 1.68
CA ALA A 88 4.29 27.10 2.91
C ALA A 88 3.24 26.06 3.36
N SER A 89 1.97 26.28 3.03
CA SER A 89 0.86 25.44 3.49
C SER A 89 0.99 23.94 3.13
N PRO A 90 1.49 23.55 1.94
CA PRO A 90 1.75 22.14 1.64
C PRO A 90 2.76 21.47 2.57
N ILE A 91 3.83 22.18 2.94
CA ILE A 91 4.86 21.68 3.86
C ILE A 91 4.25 21.45 5.24
N GLU A 92 3.48 22.41 5.74
CA GLU A 92 2.85 22.31 7.06
C GLU A 92 1.88 21.13 7.13
N ARG A 93 1.00 20.98 6.13
CA ARG A 93 0.03 19.88 6.07
C ARG A 93 0.69 18.51 5.93
N LEU A 94 1.70 18.36 5.07
CA LEU A 94 2.42 17.09 4.94
C LEU A 94 3.26 16.77 6.19
N THR A 95 3.79 17.78 6.87
CA THR A 95 4.52 17.58 8.12
C THR A 95 3.59 17.08 9.24
N GLN A 96 2.35 17.59 9.31
CA GLN A 96 1.33 17.11 10.26
C GLN A 96 1.02 15.62 10.05
N GLU A 97 1.04 15.14 8.81
CA GLU A 97 0.79 13.75 8.44
C GLU A 97 2.08 12.90 8.29
N SER A 98 3.23 13.39 8.76
CA SER A 98 4.53 12.70 8.63
C SER A 98 4.56 11.29 9.24
N ALA A 99 3.73 11.04 10.26
CA ALA A 99 3.56 9.73 10.87
C ALA A 99 3.01 8.70 9.85
N LEU A 100 2.00 9.07 9.06
CA LEU A 100 1.41 8.22 8.02
C LEU A 100 2.47 7.76 7.02
N PHE A 101 3.26 8.68 6.49
CA PHE A 101 4.31 8.35 5.51
C PHE A 101 5.45 7.52 6.13
N SER A 102 5.77 7.77 7.40
CA SER A 102 6.78 6.98 8.14
C SER A 102 6.31 5.54 8.37
N GLU A 103 5.07 5.36 8.78
CA GLU A 103 4.45 4.04 8.96
C GLU A 103 4.35 3.29 7.63
N LEU A 104 3.93 3.97 6.57
CA LEU A 104 3.90 3.40 5.23
C LEU A 104 5.30 2.92 4.81
N GLN A 105 6.35 3.73 5.00
CA GLN A 105 7.72 3.32 4.70
C GLN A 105 8.23 2.18 5.59
N ALA A 106 7.84 2.13 6.85
CA ALA A 106 8.20 1.03 7.75
C ALA A 106 7.55 -0.29 7.31
N SER A 107 6.30 -0.24 6.81
CA SER A 107 5.59 -1.42 6.33
C SER A 107 6.24 -2.05 5.08
N ARG A 108 7.01 -1.28 4.30
CA ARG A 108 7.74 -1.71 3.09
C ARG A 108 8.57 -2.97 3.32
N TYR A 109 9.34 -3.04 4.42
CA TYR A 109 10.20 -4.20 4.70
C TYR A 109 9.40 -5.47 4.98
N ARG A 110 8.27 -5.35 5.68
CA ARG A 110 7.37 -6.48 5.91
C ARG A 110 6.72 -6.90 4.59
N PHE A 111 6.32 -5.94 3.76
CA PHE A 111 5.75 -6.21 2.45
C PHE A 111 6.73 -6.97 1.56
N MET A 112 7.99 -6.51 1.49
CA MET A 112 9.07 -7.19 0.76
C MET A 112 9.28 -8.64 1.22
N ALA A 113 9.25 -8.87 2.54
CA ALA A 113 9.45 -10.22 3.09
C ALA A 113 8.36 -11.22 2.64
N TYR A 114 7.13 -10.75 2.40
CA TYR A 114 6.01 -11.61 2.00
C TYR A 114 5.77 -11.68 0.49
N PHE A 115 6.08 -10.61 -0.24
CA PHE A 115 5.71 -10.42 -1.65
C PHE A 115 6.91 -10.29 -2.61
N GLY A 116 8.13 -10.16 -2.08
CA GLY A 116 9.35 -9.96 -2.86
C GLY A 116 9.74 -8.49 -3.00
N GLU A 117 10.97 -8.26 -3.45
CA GLU A 117 11.55 -6.92 -3.59
C GLU A 117 10.86 -6.08 -4.67
N ASP A 118 10.57 -6.67 -5.84
CA ASP A 118 9.91 -5.98 -6.95
C ASP A 118 8.53 -5.43 -6.57
N ALA A 119 7.82 -6.13 -5.67
CA ALA A 119 6.50 -5.72 -5.20
C ALA A 119 6.53 -4.43 -4.36
N ALA A 120 7.71 -4.01 -3.88
CA ALA A 120 7.87 -2.80 -3.08
C ALA A 120 8.08 -1.52 -3.89
N ASN A 121 8.17 -1.60 -5.22
CA ASN A 121 8.33 -0.42 -6.09
C ASN A 121 7.29 0.70 -5.82
N PRO A 122 5.99 0.42 -5.58
CA PRO A 122 5.01 1.47 -5.27
C PRO A 122 5.39 2.31 -4.04
N PHE A 123 6.12 1.77 -3.06
CA PHE A 123 6.57 2.53 -1.89
C PHE A 123 7.61 3.58 -2.25
N GLU A 124 8.52 3.25 -3.16
CA GLU A 124 9.53 4.20 -3.64
C GLU A 124 8.90 5.28 -4.50
N GLN A 125 7.92 4.93 -5.34
CA GLN A 125 7.14 5.90 -6.13
C GLN A 125 6.36 6.87 -5.24
N MET A 126 5.65 6.35 -4.23
CA MET A 126 4.93 7.19 -3.25
C MET A 126 5.88 8.13 -2.52
N ARG A 127 7.06 7.64 -2.09
CA ARG A 127 8.09 8.46 -1.44
C ARG A 127 8.62 9.55 -2.36
N ALA A 128 8.86 9.21 -3.63
CA ALA A 128 9.34 10.15 -4.62
C ALA A 128 8.33 11.27 -4.88
N ILE A 129 7.04 10.93 -5.00
CA ILE A 129 5.94 11.90 -5.15
C ILE A 129 5.87 12.82 -3.91
N HIS A 130 5.88 12.25 -2.71
CA HIS A 130 5.90 13.04 -1.47
C HIS A 130 7.11 14.01 -1.43
N GLY A 131 8.30 13.52 -1.76
CA GLY A 131 9.51 14.35 -1.80
C GLY A 131 9.48 15.45 -2.86
N GLU A 132 8.85 15.19 -4.00
CA GLU A 132 8.66 16.16 -5.08
C GLU A 132 7.76 17.32 -4.66
N VAL A 133 6.62 17.04 -4.01
CA VAL A 133 5.72 18.08 -3.48
C VAL A 133 6.44 18.94 -2.45
N MET A 134 7.13 18.32 -1.49
CA MET A 134 7.89 19.03 -0.46
C MET A 134 8.99 19.91 -1.07
N SER A 135 9.77 19.36 -2.00
CA SER A 135 10.86 20.09 -2.66
C SER A 135 10.35 21.24 -3.53
N ALA A 136 9.20 21.08 -4.19
CA ALA A 136 8.59 22.12 -5.00
C ALA A 136 8.12 23.29 -4.14
N ALA A 137 7.41 22.99 -3.04
CA ALA A 137 6.98 23.99 -2.07
C ALA A 137 8.18 24.75 -1.47
N GLU A 138 9.24 24.05 -1.07
CA GLU A 138 10.46 24.68 -0.56
C GLU A 138 11.16 25.57 -1.59
N ALA A 139 11.17 25.16 -2.86
CA ALA A 139 11.75 25.96 -3.94
C ALA A 139 10.98 27.27 -4.15
N LEU A 140 9.65 27.20 -4.19
CA LEU A 140 8.75 28.36 -4.31
C LEU A 140 8.82 29.30 -3.10
N ILE A 141 9.15 28.79 -1.90
CA ILE A 141 9.42 29.60 -0.70
C ILE A 141 10.78 30.30 -0.81
N ARG A 142 11.80 29.60 -1.31
CA ARG A 142 13.17 30.10 -1.41
C ARG A 142 13.36 31.11 -2.54
N ASP A 143 12.49 31.08 -3.56
CA ASP A 143 12.52 32.00 -4.69
C ASP A 143 11.32 32.98 -4.71
N PRO A 144 11.19 33.89 -3.72
CA PRO A 144 10.09 34.86 -3.69
C PRO A 144 10.20 35.94 -4.77
N ASN A 145 11.39 36.12 -5.37
CA ASN A 145 11.68 37.17 -6.35
C ASN A 145 11.65 36.66 -7.80
N GLU A 146 11.17 35.44 -8.02
CA GLU A 146 10.98 34.88 -9.37
C GLU A 146 12.30 34.82 -10.17
N GLN A 147 13.41 34.45 -9.51
CA GLN A 147 14.72 34.35 -10.15
C GLN A 147 14.89 33.04 -10.93
N ALA A 148 14.12 32.01 -10.61
CA ALA A 148 14.06 30.77 -11.36
C ALA A 148 13.54 31.01 -12.77
N SER A 149 13.85 30.08 -13.69
CA SER A 149 13.25 30.12 -15.01
C SER A 149 11.75 29.87 -14.92
N ASP A 150 10.96 30.46 -15.84
CA ASP A 150 9.52 30.21 -15.93
C ASP A 150 9.22 28.71 -15.95
N ALA A 151 10.03 27.93 -16.69
CA ALA A 151 9.87 26.47 -16.78
C ALA A 151 10.11 25.72 -15.45
N ASP A 152 11.08 26.15 -14.63
CA ASP A 152 11.30 25.55 -13.31
C ASP A 152 10.16 25.89 -12.36
N ARG A 153 9.68 27.12 -12.45
CA ARG A 153 8.58 27.61 -11.63
C ARG A 153 7.27 26.91 -11.97
N ASP A 154 6.91 26.85 -13.25
CA ASP A 154 5.72 26.14 -13.74
C ASP A 154 5.73 24.69 -13.23
N ARG A 155 6.89 24.03 -13.30
CA ARG A 155 7.06 22.67 -12.77
C ARG A 155 6.80 22.58 -11.25
N TRP A 156 7.26 23.56 -10.46
CA TRP A 156 7.01 23.56 -9.01
C TRP A 156 5.55 23.85 -8.69
N GLU A 157 4.95 24.79 -9.42
CA GLU A 157 3.54 25.17 -9.33
C GLU A 157 2.63 23.98 -9.71
N ASP A 158 2.94 23.24 -10.77
CA ASP A 158 2.26 21.99 -11.16
C ASP A 158 2.31 20.95 -10.03
N ALA A 159 3.49 20.75 -9.42
CA ALA A 159 3.67 19.76 -8.36
C ALA A 159 2.82 20.06 -7.12
N ILE A 160 2.56 21.33 -6.81
CA ILE A 160 1.65 21.74 -5.73
C ILE A 160 0.21 21.97 -6.21
N GLY A 161 -0.12 21.66 -7.47
CA GLY A 161 -1.49 21.77 -7.99
C GLY A 161 -1.97 23.22 -8.15
N TRP A 162 -1.06 24.12 -8.52
CA TRP A 162 -1.36 25.53 -8.79
C TRP A 162 -1.91 25.77 -10.20
N VAL A 163 -1.61 24.87 -11.14
CA VAL A 163 -2.01 24.98 -12.56
C VAL A 163 -3.31 24.21 -12.82
N ASP A 164 -4.28 24.88 -13.44
CA ASP A 164 -5.59 24.35 -13.84
C ASP A 164 -5.59 23.96 -15.33
N ASP A 165 -4.60 23.17 -15.76
CA ASP A 165 -4.41 22.79 -17.16
C ASP A 165 -5.05 21.44 -17.54
N GLY A 166 -5.69 20.77 -16.58
CA GLY A 166 -6.41 19.51 -16.81
C GLY A 166 -5.52 18.28 -17.04
N ASP A 167 -4.19 18.42 -17.13
CA ASP A 167 -3.23 17.29 -17.19
C ASP A 167 -2.33 17.25 -15.96
N ASP A 168 -2.92 16.91 -14.81
CA ASP A 168 -2.20 16.74 -13.56
C ASP A 168 -1.31 15.49 -13.57
N ALA A 169 -0.07 15.68 -14.01
CA ALA A 169 0.91 14.61 -14.13
C ALA A 169 1.21 13.91 -12.80
N LEU A 170 1.17 14.64 -11.68
CA LEU A 170 1.41 14.08 -10.35
C LEU A 170 0.23 13.21 -9.91
N ALA A 171 -1.01 13.66 -10.10
CA ALA A 171 -2.21 12.86 -9.82
C ALA A 171 -2.25 11.58 -10.65
N ARG A 172 -1.84 11.64 -11.93
CA ARG A 172 -1.70 10.46 -12.78
C ARG A 172 -0.66 9.47 -12.25
N ARG A 173 0.55 9.94 -11.92
CA ARG A 173 1.61 9.10 -11.32
C ARG A 173 1.17 8.48 -9.99
N LEU A 174 0.42 9.23 -9.19
CA LEU A 174 -0.15 8.75 -7.94
C LEU A 174 -1.21 7.67 -8.19
N ALA A 175 -2.09 7.85 -9.17
CA ALA A 175 -3.06 6.84 -9.58
C ALA A 175 -2.39 5.56 -10.10
N GLU A 176 -1.32 5.68 -10.90
CA GLU A 176 -0.50 4.56 -11.36
C GLU A 176 0.16 3.82 -10.19
N THR A 177 0.70 4.55 -9.21
CA THR A 177 1.26 3.99 -7.97
C THR A 177 0.22 3.18 -7.21
N ILE A 178 -1.00 3.70 -7.08
CA ILE A 178 -2.13 3.00 -6.44
C ILE A 178 -2.53 1.75 -7.22
N ALA A 179 -2.66 1.86 -8.54
CA ALA A 179 -3.00 0.71 -9.39
C ALA A 179 -1.94 -0.42 -9.27
N ALA A 180 -0.66 -0.05 -9.16
CA ALA A 180 0.42 -1.02 -8.99
C ALA A 180 0.33 -1.77 -7.66
N VAL A 181 0.07 -1.09 -6.53
CA VAL A 181 -0.11 -1.79 -5.24
C VAL A 181 -1.41 -2.58 -5.21
N GLU A 182 -2.48 -2.08 -5.81
CA GLU A 182 -3.75 -2.81 -5.95
C GLU A 182 -3.58 -4.12 -6.71
N HIS A 183 -2.77 -4.13 -7.76
CA HIS A 183 -2.48 -5.34 -8.53
C HIS A 183 -1.87 -6.44 -7.67
N VAL A 184 -1.02 -6.08 -6.70
CA VAL A 184 -0.40 -7.02 -5.75
C VAL A 184 -1.38 -7.43 -4.65
N CYS A 185 -2.11 -6.48 -4.06
CA CYS A 185 -2.93 -6.74 -2.87
C CYS A 185 -4.29 -7.38 -3.19
N ARG A 186 -4.99 -6.95 -4.25
CA ARG A 186 -6.37 -7.37 -4.53
C ARG A 186 -6.57 -8.88 -4.70
N PRO A 187 -5.67 -9.64 -5.38
CA PRO A 187 -5.84 -11.09 -5.49
C PRO A 187 -5.89 -11.80 -4.14
N LEU A 188 -5.13 -11.32 -3.16
CA LEU A 188 -5.01 -11.92 -1.83
C LEU A 188 -6.22 -11.60 -0.94
N ILE A 189 -6.79 -10.41 -1.12
CA ILE A 189 -7.99 -9.96 -0.39
C ILE A 189 -9.24 -10.63 -0.97
N ALA A 190 -9.32 -10.77 -2.30
CA ALA A 190 -10.48 -11.37 -2.97
C ALA A 190 -10.63 -12.87 -2.67
N ASP A 191 -9.52 -13.60 -2.57
CA ASP A 191 -9.52 -15.03 -2.22
C ASP A 191 -10.03 -15.30 -0.78
N GLN A 192 -10.05 -14.28 0.09
CA GLN A 192 -10.61 -14.39 1.43
C GLN A 192 -12.13 -14.17 1.52
N ARG A 193 -12.77 -13.60 0.48
CA ARG A 193 -14.24 -13.55 0.46
C ARG A 193 -14.75 -14.99 0.36
N PRO A 194 -15.45 -15.51 1.39
CA PRO A 194 -15.92 -16.87 1.35
C PRO A 194 -16.83 -17.05 0.15
N ARG A 195 -16.68 -18.18 -0.57
CA ARG A 195 -17.61 -18.63 -1.62
C ARG A 195 -18.98 -18.95 -1.01
N LEU A 196 -19.63 -17.97 -0.40
CA LEU A 196 -21.02 -18.00 0.04
C LEU A 196 -21.89 -17.91 -1.21
N GLY A 197 -22.12 -19.04 -1.87
CA GLY A 197 -23.01 -19.05 -3.04
C GLY A 197 -22.84 -20.19 -4.02
N LYS A 198 -22.50 -21.40 -3.58
CA LYS A 198 -22.76 -22.63 -4.35
C LYS A 198 -23.18 -23.79 -3.43
N MET A 199 -24.18 -23.57 -2.59
CA MET A 199 -25.05 -24.67 -2.17
C MET A 199 -26.10 -24.82 -3.28
N LYS A 200 -25.98 -25.90 -4.04
CA LYS A 200 -26.93 -26.30 -5.08
C LYS A 200 -28.33 -26.44 -4.44
N ALA A 201 -29.32 -25.82 -5.08
CA ALA A 201 -30.71 -26.25 -4.98
C ALA A 201 -30.90 -27.54 -5.80
#